data_AF-A0A1U7SB97-F1
#
_entry.id   AF-A0A1U7SB97-F1
#
_cell.length_a   1.000
_cell.length_b   1.000
_cell.length_c   1.000
_cell.angle_alpha   90.00
_cell.angle_beta   90.00
_cell.angle_gamma   90.00
#
_symmetry.space_group_name_H-M   'P 1'
#
loop_
_entity.id
_entity.type
_entity.pdbx_description
1 polymer ?
#
loop_
_entity_poly.entity_id
_entity_poly.type
_entity_poly.pdbx_seq_one_letter_code
_entity_poly.pdbx_strand_id
1 'polypeptide(L)'
;MPESSLALRSRLKLQYQLQLNDPHRHGLVEDPALLRWTYARANVYPHFRPTIKTSLLGIVWGVGPVVFWTYVFAKRRAQKEKEIKEGKRELLAHLRF
;
A
#
# COMPACT_ATOMS: atom_id res chain seq x y z
N MET A 1 0.42 -2.46 -35.67
CA MET A 1 1.74 -2.74 -36.29
C MET A 1 2.59 -3.53 -35.30
N PRO A 2 2.70 -4.86 -35.43
CA PRO A 2 3.43 -5.74 -34.50
C PRO A 2 4.96 -5.65 -34.60
N GLU A 3 5.50 -5.20 -35.75
CA GLU A 3 6.95 -5.13 -36.02
C GLU A 3 7.72 -4.18 -35.08
N SER A 4 7.08 -3.08 -34.64
CA SER A 4 7.73 -2.07 -33.78
C SER A 4 7.99 -2.57 -32.35
N SER A 5 7.10 -3.38 -31.79
CA SER A 5 7.23 -3.91 -30.42
C SER A 5 8.36 -4.93 -30.31
N LEU A 6 8.51 -5.80 -31.32
CA LEU A 6 9.59 -6.79 -31.36
C LEU A 6 10.96 -6.11 -31.57
N ALA A 7 11.03 -5.14 -32.49
CA ALA A 7 12.24 -4.34 -32.72
C ALA A 7 12.66 -3.55 -31.47
N LEU A 8 11.72 -3.00 -30.72
CA LEU A 8 12.00 -2.32 -29.46
C LEU A 8 12.55 -3.28 -28.41
N ARG A 9 11.93 -4.46 -28.27
CA ARG A 9 12.36 -5.48 -27.30
C ARG A 9 13.76 -6.00 -27.61
N SER A 10 14.06 -6.30 -28.88
CA SER A 10 15.38 -6.79 -29.29
C SER A 10 16.47 -5.74 -29.03
N ARG A 11 16.17 -4.46 -29.33
CA ARG A 11 17.07 -3.34 -29.04
C ARG A 11 17.36 -3.18 -27.55
N LEU A 12 16.34 -3.19 -26.68
CA LEU A 12 16.52 -3.06 -25.23
C LEU A 12 17.32 -4.23 -24.65
N LYS A 13 17.04 -5.46 -25.13
CA LYS A 13 17.79 -6.65 -24.72
C LYS A 13 19.26 -6.55 -25.12
N LEU A 14 19.55 -6.11 -26.35
CA LEU A 14 20.92 -5.94 -26.82
C LEU A 14 21.67 -4.89 -25.99
N GLN A 15 21.05 -3.74 -25.72
CA GLN A 15 21.64 -2.70 -24.88
C GLN A 15 22.00 -3.22 -23.48
N TYR A 16 21.09 -3.98 -22.85
CA TYR A 16 21.35 -4.59 -21.55
C TYR A 16 22.50 -5.59 -21.60
N GLN A 17 22.55 -6.45 -22.64
CA GLN A 17 23.62 -7.43 -22.81
C GLN A 17 24.99 -6.78 -23.03
N LEU A 18 25.07 -5.68 -23.79
CA LEU A 18 26.33 -4.94 -23.96
C LEU A 18 26.86 -4.39 -22.63
N GLN A 19 25.98 -3.82 -21.80
CA GLN A 19 26.36 -3.31 -20.48
C GLN A 19 26.71 -4.42 -19.49
N LEU A 20 26.09 -5.60 -19.63
CA LEU A 20 26.36 -6.75 -18.77
C LEU A 20 27.70 -7.42 -19.10
N ASN A 21 28.06 -7.48 -20.38
CA ASN A 21 29.26 -8.16 -20.86
C ASN A 21 30.52 -7.26 -20.88
N ASP A 22 30.43 -6.01 -20.43
CA ASP A 22 31.58 -5.10 -20.34
C ASP A 22 32.56 -5.54 -19.23
N PRO A 23 33.82 -5.92 -19.56
CA PRO A 23 34.79 -6.38 -18.59
C PRO A 23 35.26 -5.30 -17.60
N HIS A 24 35.04 -4.01 -17.91
CA HIS A 24 35.39 -2.90 -17.03
C HIS A 24 34.24 -2.49 -16.10
N ARG A 25 33.14 -3.25 -16.07
CA ARG A 25 31.99 -2.95 -15.24
C ARG A 25 32.23 -3.34 -13.78
N HIS A 26 32.21 -2.37 -12.87
CA HIS A 26 32.39 -2.58 -11.43
C HIS A 26 31.10 -2.45 -10.59
N GLY A 27 29.94 -2.15 -11.20
CA GLY A 27 28.69 -1.84 -10.50
C GLY A 27 27.46 -2.63 -10.95
N LEU A 28 26.29 -2.25 -10.44
CA LEU A 28 24.98 -2.74 -10.89
C LEU A 28 24.56 -2.01 -12.16
N VAL A 29 23.91 -2.69 -13.11
CA VAL A 29 23.29 -2.04 -14.27
C VAL A 29 22.00 -1.39 -13.83
N GLU A 30 21.96 -0.07 -13.91
CA GLU A 30 20.76 0.72 -13.61
C GLU A 30 19.74 0.57 -14.74
N ASP A 31 18.54 0.11 -14.40
CA ASP A 31 17.43 0.08 -15.33
C ASP A 31 16.65 1.41 -15.25
N PRO A 32 16.67 2.23 -16.32
CA PRO A 32 15.91 3.48 -16.36
C PRO A 32 14.40 3.25 -16.25
N ALA A 33 13.88 2.08 -16.64
CA ALA A 33 12.47 1.75 -16.48
C ALA A 33 12.11 1.58 -14.99
N LEU A 34 12.97 0.91 -14.22
CA LEU A 34 12.80 0.75 -12.78
C LEU A 34 12.88 2.08 -12.05
N LEU A 35 13.86 2.94 -12.39
CA LEU A 35 13.98 4.28 -11.81
C LEU A 35 12.74 5.15 -12.09
N ARG A 36 12.19 5.09 -13.31
CA ARG A 36 10.95 5.80 -13.64
C ARG A 36 9.75 5.26 -12.88
N TRP A 37 9.68 3.94 -12.69
CA TRP A 37 8.61 3.31 -11.93
C TRP A 37 8.66 3.69 -10.46
N THR A 38 9.84 3.63 -9.82
CA THR A 38 10.01 4.06 -8.43
C THR A 38 9.71 5.54 -8.27
N TYR A 39 10.20 6.38 -9.20
CA TYR A 39 9.91 7.81 -9.22
C TYR A 39 8.40 8.08 -9.33
N ALA A 40 7.70 7.39 -10.23
CA ALA A 40 6.25 7.57 -10.41
C ALA A 40 5.46 7.15 -9.17
N ARG A 41 5.90 6.10 -8.47
CA ARG A 41 5.28 5.64 -7.21
C ARG A 41 5.55 6.58 -6.03
N ALA A 42 6.69 7.26 -6.02
CA ALA A 42 7.01 8.26 -4.99
C ALA A 42 6.33 9.61 -5.27
N ASN A 43 6.24 10.02 -6.54
CA ASN A 43 5.76 11.35 -6.95
C ASN A 43 4.27 11.35 -7.32
N VAL A 44 3.43 10.94 -6.38
CA VAL A 44 1.97 10.86 -6.59
C VAL A 44 1.31 12.24 -6.47
N TYR A 45 1.74 13.08 -5.53
CA TYR A 45 1.08 14.35 -5.21
C TYR A 45 1.05 15.39 -6.34
N PRO A 46 2.11 15.59 -7.14
CA PRO A 46 2.09 16.60 -8.22
C PRO A 46 0.98 16.38 -9.26
N HIS A 47 0.55 15.13 -9.44
CA HIS A 47 -0.48 14.75 -10.42
C HIS A 47 -1.82 14.46 -9.76
N PHE A 48 -1.94 14.61 -8.44
CA PHE A 48 -3.19 14.39 -7.73
C PHE A 48 -4.18 15.52 -8.00
N ARG A 49 -5.37 15.16 -8.48
CA ARG A 49 -6.47 16.11 -8.68
C ARG A 49 -7.57 15.83 -7.65
N PRO A 50 -7.87 16.77 -6.73
CA PRO A 50 -8.95 16.60 -5.77
C PRO A 50 -10.30 16.69 -6.48
N THR A 51 -10.81 15.54 -6.92
CA THR A 51 -12.16 15.38 -7.48
C THR A 51 -13.12 14.84 -6.42
N ILE A 52 -14.43 15.00 -6.62
CA ILE A 52 -15.43 14.47 -5.69
C ILE A 52 -15.25 12.95 -5.48
N LYS A 53 -14.97 12.21 -6.56
CA LYS A 53 -14.74 10.75 -6.50
C LYS A 53 -13.53 10.38 -5.64
N THR A 54 -12.40 11.07 -5.84
CA THR A 54 -11.16 10.80 -5.08
C THR A 54 -11.29 11.21 -3.62
N SER A 55 -11.94 12.34 -3.34
CA SER A 55 -12.14 12.82 -1.97
C SER A 55 -13.10 11.92 -1.20
N LEU A 56 -14.20 11.47 -1.83
CA LEU A 56 -15.13 10.53 -1.21
C LEU A 56 -14.44 9.20 -0.87
N LEU A 57 -13.65 8.66 -1.80
CA LEU A 57 -12.89 7.43 -1.56
C LEU A 57 -11.91 7.62 -0.41
N GLY A 58 -11.19 8.75 -0.37
CA GLY A 58 -10.27 9.08 0.72
C GLY A 58 -10.96 9.15 2.08
N ILE A 59 -12.16 9.74 2.16
CA ILE A 59 -12.93 9.81 3.41
C ILE A 59 -13.42 8.43 3.84
N VAL A 60 -13.98 7.64 2.92
CA VAL A 60 -14.47 6.29 3.24
C VAL A 60 -13.34 5.40 3.75
N TRP A 61 -12.17 5.45 3.12
CA TRP A 61 -11.03 4.62 3.53
C TRP A 61 -10.25 5.19 4.71
N GLY A 62 -10.22 6.51 4.90
CA GLY A 62 -9.54 7.15 6.02
C GLY A 62 -10.37 7.14 7.31
N VAL A 63 -11.60 7.64 7.23
CA VAL A 63 -12.50 7.82 8.39
C VAL A 63 -13.32 6.56 8.66
N GLY A 64 -13.69 5.81 7.62
CA GLY A 64 -14.55 4.63 7.75
C GLY A 64 -14.02 3.59 8.74
N PRO A 65 -12.76 3.14 8.65
CA PRO A 65 -12.20 2.18 9.60
C PRO A 65 -12.17 2.71 11.04
N VAL A 66 -11.88 4.00 11.23
CA VAL A 66 -11.85 4.63 12.56
C VAL A 66 -13.24 4.61 13.20
N VAL A 67 -14.26 5.03 12.46
CA VAL A 67 -15.66 5.03 12.94
C VAL A 67 -16.14 3.60 13.18
N PHE A 68 -15.81 2.67 12.29
CA PHE A 68 -16.16 1.26 12.45
C PHE A 68 -15.58 0.66 13.73
N TRP A 69 -14.28 0.83 13.97
CA TRP A 69 -13.62 0.25 15.13
C TRP A 69 -14.04 0.90 16.45
N THR A 70 -14.22 2.23 16.48
CA THR A 70 -14.73 2.93 17.67
C THR A 70 -16.10 2.40 18.08
N TYR A 71 -17.00 2.18 17.12
CA TYR A 71 -18.31 1.60 17.37
C TYR A 71 -18.23 0.15 17.86
N VAL A 72 -17.43 -0.69 17.22
CA VAL A 72 -17.24 -2.09 17.62
C VAL A 72 -16.69 -2.17 19.04
N PHE A 73 -15.67 -1.38 19.37
CA PHE A 73 -15.09 -1.37 20.71
C PHE A 73 -16.05 -0.80 21.75
N ALA A 74 -16.81 0.25 21.43
CA ALA A 74 -17.82 0.80 22.33
C ALA A 74 -18.92 -0.23 22.66
N LYS A 75 -19.44 -0.94 21.64
CA LYS A 75 -20.43 -2.01 21.84
C LYS A 75 -19.89 -3.15 22.69
N ARG A 76 -18.66 -3.62 22.39
CA ARG A 76 -18.03 -4.68 23.18
C ARG A 76 -17.81 -4.26 24.63
N ARG A 77 -17.42 -3.00 24.87
CA ARG A 77 -17.26 -2.45 26.23
C ARG A 77 -18.58 -2.41 26.98
N ALA A 78 -19.63 -1.89 26.34
CA ALA A 78 -20.97 -1.82 26.94
C ALA A 78 -21.54 -3.21 27.26
N GLN A 79 -21.33 -4.20 26.39
CA GLN A 79 -21.74 -5.59 26.65
C GLN A 79 -20.98 -6.18 27.84
N LYS A 80 -19.65 -6.02 27.88
CA LYS A 80 -18.84 -6.47 29.02
C LYS A 80 -19.28 -5.82 30.34
N GLU A 81 -19.56 -4.52 30.35
CA GLU A 81 -20.02 -3.80 31.54
C GLU A 81 -21.39 -4.31 32.03
N LYS A 82 -22.31 -4.66 31.11
CA LYS A 82 -23.60 -5.28 31.46
C LYS A 82 -23.42 -6.67 32.07
N GLU A 83 -22.59 -7.51 31.46
CA GLU A 83 -22.31 -8.88 31.94
C GLU A 83 -21.66 -8.89 33.33
N ILE A 84 -20.84 -7.87 33.65
CA ILE A 84 -20.26 -7.68 34.99
C ILE A 84 -21.34 -7.27 36.00
N LYS A 85 -22.24 -6.33 35.63
CA LYS A 85 -23.34 -5.89 36.51
C LYS A 85 -24.34 -6.99 36.83
N GLU A 86 -24.60 -7.88 35.87
CA GLU A 86 -25.51 -9.02 36.03
C GLU A 86 -24.90 -10.16 36.87
N GLY A 87 -23.66 -10.04 37.35
CA GLY A 87 -22.98 -11.09 38.10
C GLY A 87 -22.62 -12.33 37.28
N LYS A 88 -22.89 -12.34 35.96
CA LYS A 88 -22.56 -13.46 35.06
C LYS A 88 -21.07 -13.60 34.80
N ARG A 89 -20.31 -12.51 35.01
CA ARG A 89 -18.85 -12.48 34.97
C ARG A 89 -18.30 -12.16 36.35
N GLU A 90 -18.28 -13.13 37.24
CA GLU A 90 -17.55 -13.00 38.50
C GLU A 90 -16.03 -13.10 38.23
N LEU A 91 -15.28 -12.05 38.59
CA LEU A 91 -13.86 -12.08 39.02
C LEU A 91 -12.71 -12.45 38.03
N LEU A 92 -12.92 -13.09 36.88
CA LEU A 92 -11.83 -13.79 36.16
C LEU A 92 -10.84 -13.01 35.25
N ALA A 93 -10.89 -11.68 35.12
CA ALA A 93 -10.01 -10.98 34.15
C ALA A 93 -9.31 -9.71 34.65
N HIS A 94 -9.39 -9.39 35.95
CA HIS A 94 -8.59 -8.29 36.53
C HIS A 94 -7.06 -8.57 36.51
N LEU A 95 -6.62 -9.73 35.98
CA LEU A 95 -5.28 -10.31 36.09
C LEU A 95 -4.55 -10.58 34.77
N ARG A 96 -5.00 -10.07 33.62
CA ARG A 96 -4.26 -10.32 32.37
C ARG A 96 -4.12 -9.05 31.54
N PHE A 97 -3.06 -8.31 31.87
CA PHE A 97 -2.48 -7.22 31.09
C PHE A 97 -1.87 -7.76 29.78
#